data_AF-A0A7K9KIJ1-F1
#
_entry.id   AF-A0A7K9KIJ1-F1
#
_cell.length_a   1.000
_cell.length_b   1.000
_cell.length_c   1.000
_cell.angle_alpha   90.00
_cell.angle_beta   90.00
_cell.angle_gamma   90.00
#
_symmetry.space_group_name_H-M   'P 1'
#
loop_
_entity.id
_entity.type
_entity.pdbx_description
1 polymer ?
#
loop_
_entity_poly.entity_id
_entity_poly.type
_entity_poly.pdbx_seq_one_letter_code
_entity_poly.pdbx_strand_id
1 'polypeptide(L)'
;KCILYYIHVLGACLTFGVGSIYMLVQTILSYLMQPELHSKDIFWARLAVFLWSCSSILTMFVSSVVLYSGLYGQNLVQKLHWDPQERGYTPHIISTVSEWSLAFSFLSFFLTYIRDFQKISLRAVVSLQGQTLHESPGSFRAEEQALLIAGSI
;
A
#
# COMPACT_ATOMS: atom_id res chain seq x y z
N LYS A 1 17.70 23.06 15.36
CA LYS A 1 17.90 22.73 13.92
C LYS A 1 18.16 21.23 13.70
N CYS A 2 18.87 20.52 14.59
CA CYS A 2 19.19 19.09 14.38
C CYS A 2 18.00 18.12 14.50
N ILE A 3 17.11 18.26 15.49
CA ILE A 3 16.05 17.27 15.74
C ILE A 3 15.11 17.12 14.52
N LEU A 4 14.70 18.23 13.91
CA LEU A 4 13.77 18.23 12.77
C LEU A 4 14.38 17.52 11.55
N TYR A 5 15.68 17.71 11.32
CA TYR A 5 16.41 16.99 10.29
C TYR A 5 16.45 15.47 10.57
N TYR A 6 16.78 15.07 11.80
CA TYR A 6 16.83 13.64 12.16
C TYR A 6 15.47 12.95 12.04
N ILE A 7 14.40 13.56 12.55
CA ILE A 7 13.05 12.98 12.43
C ILE A 7 12.58 12.96 10.97
N HIS A 8 12.97 13.93 10.16
CA HIS A 8 12.65 13.95 8.73
C HIS A 8 13.35 12.82 8.00
N VAL A 9 14.67 12.65 8.19
CA VAL A 9 15.43 11.56 7.57
C VAL A 9 14.90 10.20 8.02
N LEU A 10 14.59 10.04 9.32
CA LEU A 10 13.95 8.82 9.82
C LEU A 10 12.59 8.58 9.14
N GLY A 11 11.75 9.60 9.05
CA GLY A 11 10.46 9.55 8.37
C GLY A 11 10.58 9.20 6.89
N ALA A 12 11.57 9.76 6.20
CA ALA A 12 11.87 9.46 4.79
C ALA A 12 12.34 8.01 4.61
N CYS A 13 13.25 7.52 5.47
CA CYS A 13 13.69 6.13 5.45
C CYS A 13 12.53 5.14 5.70
N LEU A 14 11.66 5.45 6.66
CA LEU A 14 10.49 4.62 6.94
C LEU A 14 9.48 4.68 5.78
N THR A 15 9.12 5.87 5.33
CA THR A 15 8.07 6.04 4.31
C THR A 15 8.54 5.53 2.95
N PHE A 16 9.71 5.97 2.48
CA PHE A 16 10.19 5.63 1.14
C PHE A 16 10.93 4.31 1.11
N GLY A 17 11.70 3.97 2.15
CA GLY A 17 12.42 2.70 2.21
C GLY A 17 11.46 1.52 2.42
N VAL A 18 10.75 1.50 3.55
CA VAL A 18 9.77 0.43 3.84
C VAL A 18 8.63 0.45 2.82
N GLY A 19 8.17 1.63 2.43
CA GLY A 19 7.15 1.77 1.40
C GLY A 19 7.57 1.24 0.02
N SER A 20 8.83 1.39 -0.39
CA SER A 20 9.32 0.81 -1.65
C SER A 20 9.36 -0.72 -1.60
N ILE A 21 9.75 -1.29 -0.44
CA ILE A 21 9.67 -2.74 -0.22
C ILE A 21 8.22 -3.20 -0.30
N TYR A 22 7.29 -2.47 0.30
CA TYR A 22 5.87 -2.77 0.21
C TYR A 22 5.35 -2.72 -1.23
N MET A 23 5.73 -1.70 -2.01
CA MET A 23 5.38 -1.62 -3.43
C MET A 23 5.93 -2.80 -4.24
N LEU A 24 7.16 -3.23 -3.98
CA LEU A 24 7.76 -4.40 -4.60
C LEU A 24 6.98 -5.67 -4.26
N VAL A 25 6.72 -5.90 -2.97
CA VAL A 25 5.94 -7.06 -2.49
C VAL A 25 4.56 -7.07 -3.14
N GLN A 26 3.87 -5.93 -3.21
CA GLN A 26 2.57 -5.88 -3.87
C GLN A 26 2.66 -6.11 -5.38
N THR A 27 3.71 -5.62 -6.04
CA THR A 27 3.89 -5.89 -7.47
C THR A 27 4.13 -7.39 -7.72
N ILE A 28 4.89 -8.06 -6.85
CA ILE A 28 5.11 -9.52 -6.89
C ILE A 28 3.81 -10.28 -6.61
N LEU A 29 3.05 -9.90 -5.57
CA LEU A 29 1.76 -10.53 -5.26
C LEU A 29 0.77 -10.36 -6.43
N SER A 30 0.76 -9.19 -7.08
CA SER A 30 -0.05 -8.92 -8.26
C SER A 30 0.31 -9.84 -9.43
N TYR A 31 1.60 -10.19 -9.57
CA TYR A 31 2.07 -11.15 -10.56
C TYR A 31 1.65 -12.59 -10.20
N LEU A 32 1.80 -12.99 -8.94
CA LEU A 32 1.47 -14.34 -8.47
C LEU A 32 -0.04 -14.63 -8.50
N MET A 33 -0.90 -13.62 -8.38
CA MET A 33 -2.36 -13.76 -8.46
C MET A 33 -2.91 -13.82 -9.90
N GLN A 34 -2.03 -13.85 -10.93
CA GLN A 34 -2.45 -14.15 -12.30
C GLN A 34 -2.63 -15.68 -12.49
N PRO A 35 -3.69 -16.18 -13.16
CA PRO A 35 -4.63 -15.48 -14.05
C PRO A 35 -6.08 -15.33 -13.52
N GLU A 36 -6.40 -15.83 -12.33
CA GLU A 36 -7.79 -15.98 -11.86
C GLU A 36 -8.43 -14.69 -11.31
N LEU A 37 -7.65 -13.70 -10.83
CA LEU A 37 -8.19 -12.52 -10.12
C LEU A 37 -7.78 -11.14 -10.66
N HIS A 38 -6.63 -11.00 -11.33
CA HIS A 38 -6.11 -9.69 -11.76
C HIS A 38 -5.78 -9.60 -13.26
N SER A 39 -6.31 -8.55 -13.92
CA SER A 39 -5.95 -8.20 -15.31
C SER A 39 -4.46 -7.82 -15.41
N LYS A 40 -3.80 -8.19 -16.50
CA LYS A 40 -2.38 -7.90 -16.79
C LYS A 40 -2.04 -6.41 -16.68
N ASP A 41 -3.00 -5.54 -16.96
CA ASP A 41 -2.83 -4.08 -16.95
C ASP A 41 -2.45 -3.53 -15.57
N ILE A 42 -2.97 -4.14 -14.49
CA ILE A 42 -2.75 -3.67 -13.11
C ILE A 42 -1.32 -4.00 -12.67
N PHE A 43 -0.83 -5.18 -13.05
CA PHE A 43 0.57 -5.56 -12.83
C PHE A 43 1.52 -4.57 -13.52
N TRP A 44 1.30 -4.28 -14.80
CA TRP A 44 2.12 -3.33 -15.56
C TRP A 44 2.07 -1.91 -14.98
N ALA A 45 0.88 -1.45 -14.55
CA ALA A 45 0.74 -0.16 -13.89
C ALA A 45 1.53 -0.10 -12.57
N ARG A 46 1.43 -1.13 -11.72
CA ARG A 46 2.19 -1.22 -10.45
C ARG A 46 3.69 -1.26 -10.67
N LEU A 47 4.14 -2.07 -11.64
CA LEU A 47 5.53 -2.16 -12.01
C LEU A 47 6.07 -0.82 -12.54
N ALA A 48 5.31 -0.12 -13.39
CA ALA A 48 5.72 1.18 -13.91
C ALA A 48 5.88 2.22 -12.80
N VAL A 49 4.93 2.27 -11.84
CA VAL A 49 5.00 3.18 -10.70
C VAL A 49 6.16 2.81 -9.75
N PHE A 50 6.45 1.52 -9.58
CA PHE A 50 7.62 1.07 -8.82
C PHE A 50 8.93 1.49 -9.47
N LEU A 51 9.08 1.30 -10.78
CA LEU A 51 10.27 1.74 -11.51
C LEU A 51 10.44 3.26 -11.46
N TRP A 52 9.35 4.01 -11.58
CA TRP A 52 9.36 5.46 -11.34
C TRP A 52 9.90 5.79 -9.96
N SER A 53 9.33 5.21 -8.89
CA SER A 53 9.78 5.43 -7.51
C SER A 53 11.27 5.15 -7.33
N CYS A 54 11.76 4.02 -7.85
CA CYS A 54 13.19 3.68 -7.82
C CYS A 54 14.06 4.73 -8.53
N SER A 55 13.62 5.23 -9.68
CA SER A 55 14.35 6.27 -10.42
C SER A 55 14.42 7.57 -9.63
N SER A 56 13.34 7.97 -8.94
CA SER A 56 13.30 9.17 -8.09
C SER A 56 14.20 9.03 -6.86
N ILE A 57 14.24 7.86 -6.22
CA ILE A 57 15.15 7.59 -5.08
C ILE A 57 16.61 7.65 -5.54
N LEU A 58 16.93 7.02 -6.68
CA LEU A 58 18.29 7.00 -7.20
C LEU A 58 18.79 8.40 -7.57
N THR A 59 17.96 9.18 -8.27
CA THR A 59 18.29 10.55 -8.68
C THR A 59 18.50 11.46 -7.46
N MET A 60 17.61 11.40 -6.47
CA MET A 60 17.74 12.11 -5.20
C MET A 60 19.01 11.71 -4.43
N PHE A 61 19.35 10.42 -4.40
CA PHE A 61 20.56 9.93 -3.72
C PHE A 61 21.83 10.44 -4.42
N VAL A 62 21.90 10.33 -5.75
CA VAL A 62 23.04 10.80 -6.54
C VAL A 62 23.20 12.32 -6.41
N SER A 63 22.11 13.09 -6.51
CA SER A 63 22.17 14.56 -6.36
C SER A 63 22.61 14.97 -4.96
N SER A 64 22.15 14.26 -3.93
CA SER A 64 22.57 14.49 -2.54
C SER A 64 24.05 14.20 -2.35
N VAL A 65 24.55 13.06 -2.84
CA VAL A 65 25.99 12.70 -2.75
C VAL A 65 26.84 13.73 -3.48
N VAL A 66 26.44 14.16 -4.68
CA VAL A 66 27.15 15.22 -5.43
C VAL A 66 27.17 16.53 -4.64
N LEU A 67 26.07 16.91 -4.00
CA LEU A 67 26.00 18.11 -3.17
C LEU A 67 26.89 18.01 -1.92
N TYR A 68 26.93 16.85 -1.26
CA TYR A 68 27.75 16.61 -0.06
C TYR A 68 29.23 16.35 -0.34
N SER A 69 29.58 15.96 -1.56
CA SER A 69 30.97 15.68 -1.97
C SER A 69 31.92 16.90 -1.89
N GLY A 70 31.41 18.08 -1.54
CA GLY A 70 32.24 19.25 -1.25
C GLY A 70 32.77 19.98 -2.49
N LEU A 71 32.47 19.48 -3.70
CA LEU A 71 32.85 20.09 -4.99
C LEU A 71 32.40 21.55 -5.14
N TYR A 72 31.39 21.97 -4.38
CA TYR A 72 30.78 23.30 -4.47
C TYR A 72 30.93 24.17 -3.21
N GLY A 73 31.56 23.67 -2.14
CA GLY A 73 31.85 24.42 -0.91
C GLY A 73 30.99 24.01 0.31
N GLN A 74 31.63 23.95 1.48
CA GLN A 74 31.08 23.38 2.73
C GLN A 74 29.89 24.13 3.38
N ASN A 75 29.42 25.24 2.81
CA ASN A 75 28.37 26.08 3.39
C ASN A 75 27.06 26.14 2.58
N LEU A 76 26.95 25.41 1.47
CA LEU A 76 25.77 25.47 0.59
C LEU A 76 24.56 24.70 1.16
N VAL A 77 24.78 23.59 1.85
CA VAL A 77 23.71 22.72 2.39
C VAL A 77 22.81 23.44 3.42
N GLN A 78 23.29 24.53 4.03
CA GLN A 78 22.58 25.29 5.06
C GLN A 78 22.02 26.63 4.56
N LYS A 79 22.10 26.93 3.24
CA LYS A 79 21.58 28.18 2.70
C LYS A 79 20.10 28.02 2.36
N LEU A 80 19.25 28.80 3.02
CA LEU A 80 17.81 28.81 2.75
C LEU A 80 17.46 29.63 1.49
N HIS A 81 18.32 30.59 1.13
CA HIS A 81 18.24 31.35 -0.12
C HIS A 81 19.33 30.85 -1.07
N TRP A 82 18.90 30.18 -2.14
CA TRP A 82 19.76 29.73 -3.21
C TRP A 82 19.73 30.74 -4.36
N ASP A 83 20.91 31.20 -4.77
CA ASP A 83 21.05 32.05 -5.96
C ASP A 83 21.24 31.14 -7.20
N PRO A 84 20.49 31.35 -8.29
CA PRO A 84 20.68 30.61 -9.54
C PRO A 84 22.10 30.64 -10.11
N GLN A 85 22.94 31.61 -9.72
CA GLN A 85 24.34 31.71 -10.15
C GLN A 85 25.31 30.81 -9.35
N GLU A 86 24.86 30.17 -8.26
CA GLU A 86 25.68 29.28 -7.45
C GLU A 86 25.82 27.89 -8.07
N ARG A 87 27.04 27.36 -8.11
CA ARG A 87 27.33 26.05 -8.75
C ARG A 87 26.62 24.85 -8.10
N GLY A 88 26.14 24.98 -6.85
CA GLY A 88 25.35 23.95 -6.16
C GLY A 88 23.84 23.98 -6.44
N TYR A 89 23.34 24.97 -7.18
CA TYR A 89 21.91 25.15 -7.44
C TYR A 89 21.29 23.98 -8.23
N THR A 90 21.98 23.54 -9.29
CA THR A 90 21.50 22.43 -10.14
C THR A 90 21.29 21.12 -9.37
N PRO A 91 22.28 20.59 -8.62
CA PRO A 91 22.05 19.37 -7.84
C PRO A 91 21.00 19.56 -6.73
N HIS A 92 20.87 20.76 -6.15
CA HIS A 92 19.81 21.05 -5.18
C HIS A 92 18.40 20.95 -5.81
N ILE A 93 18.18 21.61 -6.95
CA ILE A 93 16.90 21.55 -7.67
C ILE A 93 16.57 20.13 -8.12
N ILE A 94 17.55 19.38 -8.64
CA ILE A 94 17.35 17.98 -9.01
C ILE A 94 16.90 17.16 -7.80
N SER A 95 17.53 17.35 -6.65
CA SER A 95 17.13 16.67 -5.40
C SER A 95 15.69 17.02 -5.02
N THR A 96 15.34 18.30 -5.01
CA THR A 96 13.98 18.75 -4.66
C THR A 96 12.94 18.20 -5.64
N VAL A 97 13.17 18.30 -6.95
CA VAL A 97 12.26 17.74 -7.96
C VAL A 97 12.12 16.22 -7.78
N SER A 98 13.20 15.53 -7.45
CA SER A 98 13.18 14.08 -7.21
C SER A 98 12.40 13.71 -5.96
N GLU A 99 12.47 14.51 -4.88
CA GLU A 99 11.66 14.34 -3.67
C GLU A 99 10.17 14.47 -3.95
N TRP A 100 9.75 15.52 -4.68
CA TRP A 100 8.35 15.69 -5.06
C TRP A 100 7.88 14.59 -6.01
N SER A 101 8.70 14.24 -7.00
CA SER A 101 8.44 13.13 -7.92
C SER A 101 8.23 11.81 -7.18
N LEU A 102 9.04 11.53 -6.16
CA LEU A 102 8.91 10.37 -5.29
C LEU A 102 7.59 10.38 -4.50
N ALA A 103 7.20 11.53 -3.95
CA ALA A 103 5.90 11.65 -3.27
C ALA A 103 4.73 11.35 -4.23
N PHE A 104 4.80 11.86 -5.47
CA PHE A 104 3.77 11.61 -6.49
C PHE A 104 3.74 10.15 -6.96
N SER A 105 4.87 9.45 -7.05
CA SER A 105 4.87 8.03 -7.40
C SER A 105 4.18 7.20 -6.32
N PHE A 106 4.43 7.49 -5.04
CA PHE A 106 3.73 6.83 -3.93
C PHE A 106 2.22 7.09 -3.94
N LEU A 107 1.80 8.34 -4.15
CA LEU A 107 0.39 8.68 -4.29
C LEU A 107 -0.25 7.93 -5.47
N SER A 108 0.43 7.89 -6.61
CA SER A 108 -0.03 7.17 -7.81
C SER A 108 -0.18 5.67 -7.55
N PHE A 109 0.73 5.09 -6.75
CA PHE A 109 0.63 3.69 -6.34
C PHE A 109 -0.64 3.43 -5.52
N PHE A 110 -0.97 4.32 -4.57
CA PHE A 110 -2.22 4.22 -3.81
C PHE A 110 -3.47 4.32 -4.69
N LEU A 111 -3.45 5.15 -5.74
CA LEU A 111 -4.56 5.23 -6.68
C LEU A 111 -4.80 3.92 -7.45
N THR A 112 -3.77 3.07 -7.62
CA THR A 112 -3.96 1.74 -8.21
C THR A 112 -4.88 0.85 -7.36
N TYR A 113 -4.92 1.05 -6.03
CA TYR A 113 -5.82 0.30 -5.15
C TYR A 113 -7.29 0.63 -5.34
N ILE A 114 -7.62 1.87 -5.71
CA ILE A 114 -9.02 2.25 -5.96
C ILE A 114 -9.62 1.37 -7.05
N ARG A 115 -8.84 1.07 -8.10
CA ARG A 115 -9.26 0.21 -9.21
C ARG A 115 -9.40 -1.26 -8.79
N ASP A 116 -8.58 -1.72 -7.84
CA ASP A 116 -8.70 -3.08 -7.28
C ASP A 116 -9.97 -3.21 -6.44
N PHE A 117 -10.24 -2.27 -5.53
CA PHE A 117 -11.42 -2.30 -4.67
C PHE A 117 -12.72 -2.19 -5.47
N GLN A 118 -12.73 -1.45 -6.57
CA GLN A 118 -13.90 -1.38 -7.47
C GLN A 118 -14.24 -2.71 -8.14
N LYS A 119 -13.29 -3.65 -8.26
CA LYS A 119 -13.51 -4.95 -8.90
C LYS A 119 -13.95 -6.05 -7.92
N ILE A 120 -13.79 -5.86 -6.63
CA ILE A 120 -14.08 -6.88 -5.61
C ILE A 120 -15.49 -6.66 -5.05
N SER A 121 -16.43 -7.56 -5.34
CA SER A 121 -17.75 -7.63 -4.69
C SER A 121 -17.71 -8.66 -3.57
N LEU A 122 -17.57 -8.21 -2.32
CA LEU A 122 -17.65 -9.10 -1.14
C LEU A 122 -19.11 -9.49 -0.87
N ARG A 123 -19.49 -10.73 -1.20
CA ARG A 123 -20.75 -11.33 -0.74
C ARG A 123 -20.51 -12.08 0.56
N ALA A 124 -20.87 -11.49 1.69
CA ALA A 124 -20.89 -12.19 2.96
C ALA A 124 -22.14 -13.09 3.03
N VAL A 125 -21.94 -14.40 2.98
CA VAL A 125 -23.02 -15.37 3.26
C VAL A 125 -22.95 -15.69 4.75
N VAL A 126 -23.88 -15.16 5.52
CA VAL A 126 -24.05 -15.54 6.92
C VAL A 126 -24.86 -16.84 6.94
N SER A 127 -24.19 -17.96 7.16
CA SER A 127 -24.88 -19.19 7.55
C SER A 127 -25.13 -19.13 9.06
N LEU A 128 -26.36 -18.83 9.44
CA LEU A 128 -26.81 -19.03 10.81
C LEU A 128 -26.95 -20.54 11.03
N GLN A 129 -25.88 -21.15 11.54
CA GLN A 129 -25.94 -22.52 12.05
C GLN A 129 -26.61 -22.49 13.42
N GLY A 130 -27.91 -22.19 13.43
CA GLY A 130 -28.77 -22.42 14.58
C GLY A 130 -28.95 -23.92 14.74
N GLN A 131 -28.13 -24.55 15.57
CA GLN A 131 -28.55 -25.80 16.21
C GLN A 131 -29.70 -25.42 17.15
N THR A 132 -30.93 -25.49 16.65
CA THR A 132 -32.10 -25.67 17.52
C THR A 132 -31.91 -27.01 18.23
N LEU A 133 -31.23 -26.97 19.38
CA LEU A 133 -31.12 -28.05 20.36
C LEU A 133 -32.49 -28.32 21.01
N HIS A 134 -33.53 -28.53 20.21
CA HIS A 134 -34.84 -28.89 20.73
C HIS A 134 -35.74 -29.60 19.72
N GLU A 135 -35.21 -30.51 18.91
CA GLU A 135 -36.01 -31.65 18.47
C GLU A 135 -35.31 -32.94 18.84
N SER A 136 -35.68 -33.46 20.03
CA SER A 136 -35.45 -34.85 20.35
C SER A 136 -36.34 -35.69 19.40
N PRO A 137 -35.79 -36.71 18.70
CA PRO A 137 -36.56 -37.57 17.79
C PRO A 137 -37.70 -38.35 18.47
N GLY A 138 -37.87 -38.21 19.79
CA GLY A 138 -38.97 -38.81 20.56
C GLY A 138 -40.24 -37.96 20.67
N SER A 139 -40.21 -36.66 20.36
CA SER A 139 -41.37 -35.77 20.57
C SER A 139 -42.49 -36.05 19.56
N PHE A 140 -42.15 -36.16 18.27
CA PHE A 140 -43.13 -36.37 17.21
C PHE A 140 -43.86 -37.72 17.35
N ARG A 141 -43.13 -38.76 17.77
CA ARG A 141 -43.69 -40.12 17.97
C ARG A 141 -44.60 -40.22 19.20
N ALA A 142 -44.31 -39.46 20.25
CA ALA A 142 -45.16 -39.42 21.45
C ALA A 142 -46.45 -38.63 21.19
N GLU A 143 -46.38 -37.54 20.44
CA GLU A 143 -47.54 -36.73 20.05
C GLU A 143 -48.48 -37.47 19.09
N GLU A 144 -47.91 -38.18 18.10
CA GLU A 144 -48.69 -39.02 17.18
C GLU A 144 -49.39 -40.19 17.91
N GLN A 145 -48.70 -40.86 18.86
CA GLN A 145 -49.32 -41.90 19.68
C GLN A 145 -50.41 -41.37 20.62
N ALA A 146 -50.23 -40.17 21.19
CA ALA A 146 -51.25 -39.55 22.05
C ALA A 146 -52.51 -39.18 21.27
N LEU A 147 -52.36 -38.63 20.06
CA LEU A 147 -53.47 -38.29 19.16
C LEU A 147 -54.24 -39.53 18.68
N LEU A 148 -53.55 -40.63 18.39
CA LEU A 148 -54.18 -41.88 17.97
C LEU A 148 -54.97 -42.56 19.11
N ILE A 149 -54.54 -42.42 20.37
CA ILE A 149 -55.28 -42.93 21.54
C ILE A 149 -56.49 -42.05 21.86
N ALA A 150 -56.38 -40.72 21.73
CA ALA A 150 -57.48 -39.79 21.99
C ALA A 150 -58.63 -39.88 20.95
N GLY A 151 -58.34 -40.32 19.72
CA GLY A 151 -59.33 -40.53 18.67
C GLY A 151 -60.06 -41.88 18.71
N SER A 152 -59.78 -42.74 19.69
CA SER A 152 -60.32 -44.11 19.79
C SER A 152 -61.33 -44.30 20.94
N ILE A 153 -61.96 -43.23 21.43
CA ILE A 153 -63.04 -43.28 22.43
C ILE A 153 -64.34 -42.78 21.81
#